data_AF-A0A8X6YR44-F1
#
_entry.id   AF-A0A8X6YR44-F1
#
_cell.length_a   1.000
_cell.length_b   1.000
_cell.length_c   1.000
_cell.angle_alpha   90.00
_cell.angle_beta   90.00
_cell.angle_gamma   90.00
#
_symmetry.space_group_name_H-M   'P 1'
#
loop_
_entity.id
_entity.type
_entity.pdbx_description
1 polymer ?
#
loop_
_entity_poly.entity_id
_entity_poly.type
_entity_poly.pdbx_seq_one_letter_code
_entity_poly.pdbx_strand_id
1 'polypeptide(L)'
;MTSTVLRLRSQQRMPWSFLQCRSADLTLGNVTKNRVLEKGCAQGSVMGPFLWNLIMNDLLCTISKFQNCHKISFADDVLLIA
;
A
#
# COMPACT_ATOMS: atom_id res chain seq x y z
N MET A 1 3.30 28.05 -16.16
CA MET A 1 3.55 27.68 -14.75
C MET A 1 3.82 26.19 -14.70
N THR A 2 5.10 25.83 -14.81
CA THR A 2 5.61 24.46 -14.91
C THR A 2 5.65 23.85 -13.52
N SER A 3 4.73 22.94 -13.22
CA SER A 3 4.78 22.16 -11.98
C SER A 3 5.84 21.09 -12.13
N THR A 4 7.01 21.34 -11.56
CA THR A 4 8.13 20.40 -11.45
C THR A 4 7.69 19.21 -10.61
N VAL A 5 7.36 18.10 -11.27
CA VAL A 5 7.17 16.81 -10.60
C VAL A 5 8.54 16.37 -10.08
N LEU A 6 8.77 16.56 -8.78
CA LEU A 6 9.93 16.04 -8.07
C LEU A 6 9.95 14.52 -8.19
N ARG A 7 10.70 14.01 -9.18
CA ARG A 7 10.99 12.59 -9.31
C ARG A 7 12.03 12.20 -8.26
N LEU A 8 11.55 11.97 -7.03
CA LEU A 8 12.35 11.39 -5.97
C LEU A 8 12.74 9.95 -6.36
N ARG A 9 13.92 9.79 -6.97
CA ARG A 9 14.62 8.51 -7.09
C ARG A 9 15.38 8.17 -5.81
N SER A 10 14.75 8.33 -4.64
CA SER A 10 15.28 7.72 -3.42
C SER A 10 14.91 6.24 -3.46
N GLN A 11 15.87 5.32 -3.40
CA GLN A 11 15.61 3.91 -3.17
C GLN A 11 14.79 3.76 -1.88
N GLN A 12 13.48 3.60 -2.05
CA GLN A 12 12.51 3.40 -1.01
C GLN A 12 12.65 1.97 -0.48
N ARG A 13 13.65 1.72 0.37
CA ARG A 13 13.93 0.39 0.94
C ARG A 13 13.05 0.18 2.18
N MET A 14 12.03 -0.66 2.05
CA MET A 14 11.28 -1.17 3.19
C MET A 14 12.15 -2.11 4.03
N PRO A 15 12.20 -1.95 5.36
CA PRO A 15 12.78 -2.96 6.24
C PRO A 15 12.02 -4.28 6.12
N TRP A 16 12.72 -5.38 5.84
CA TRP A 16 12.11 -6.68 5.62
C TRP A 16 11.39 -7.24 6.87
N SER A 17 11.86 -6.83 8.06
CA SER A 17 11.23 -7.10 9.35
C SER A 17 9.81 -6.55 9.47
N PHE A 18 9.42 -5.56 8.65
CA PHE A 18 8.06 -5.04 8.65
C PHE A 18 7.04 -6.03 8.06
N LEU A 19 7.48 -6.90 7.15
CA LEU A 19 6.61 -7.88 6.50
C LEU A 19 6.70 -9.27 7.14
N GLN A 20 7.83 -9.58 7.78
CA GLN A 20 8.11 -10.88 8.38
C GLN A 20 7.87 -10.91 9.89
N CYS A 21 7.70 -12.13 10.44
CA CYS A 21 7.69 -12.39 11.88
C CYS A 21 6.64 -11.58 12.67
N ARG A 22 5.49 -11.32 12.07
CA ARG A 22 4.38 -10.62 12.72
C ARG A 22 3.45 -11.64 13.38
N SER A 23 3.02 -11.34 14.59
CA SER A 23 1.92 -12.02 15.27
C SER A 23 0.90 -10.99 15.73
N ALA A 24 -0.35 -11.40 15.85
CA ALA A 24 -1.42 -10.60 16.42
C ALA A 24 -2.08 -11.37 17.56
N ASP A 25 -2.23 -10.70 18.69
CA ASP A 25 -3.00 -11.18 19.83
C ASP A 25 -4.39 -10.57 19.82
N LEU A 26 -5.40 -11.42 19.97
CA LEU A 26 -6.79 -11.03 20.16
C LEU A 26 -7.24 -11.50 21.54
N THR A 27 -7.56 -10.55 22.41
CA THR A 27 -8.16 -10.82 23.72
C THR A 27 -9.63 -10.45 23.71
N LEU A 28 -10.50 -11.41 24.02
CA LEU A 28 -11.94 -11.21 24.16
C LEU A 28 -12.39 -11.78 25.51
N GLY A 29 -12.71 -10.88 26.45
CA GLY A 29 -12.94 -11.25 27.85
C GLY A 29 -11.70 -11.93 28.44
N ASN A 30 -11.84 -13.19 28.84
CA ASN A 30 -10.77 -13.96 29.48
C ASN A 30 -10.01 -14.89 28.49
N VAL A 31 -10.32 -14.81 27.20
CA VAL A 31 -9.70 -15.64 26.17
C VAL A 31 -8.75 -14.81 25.34
N THR A 32 -7.48 -15.21 25.32
CA THR A 32 -6.48 -14.65 24.40
C THR A 32 -6.12 -15.69 23.34
N LYS A 33 -6.09 -15.26 22.08
CA LYS A 33 -5.64 -16.06 20.94
C LYS A 33 -4.53 -15.31 20.21
N ASN A 34 -3.43 -16.01 19.95
CA ASN A 34 -2.33 -15.52 19.12
C ASN A 34 -2.45 -16.11 17.72
N ARG A 35 -2.14 -15.31 16.70
CA ARG A 35 -1.99 -15.78 15.31
C ARG A 35 -0.79 -15.14 14.64
N VAL A 36 0.01 -15.95 13.95
CA VAL A 36 1.07 -15.46 13.04
C VAL A 36 0.45 -14.89 11.77
N LEU A 37 0.89 -13.70 11.37
CA LEU A 37 0.42 -12.98 10.18
C LEU A 37 1.38 -13.21 9.00
N GLU A 38 0.95 -14.02 8.04
CA GLU A 38 1.74 -14.36 6.86
C GLU A 38 1.58 -13.37 5.70
N LYS A 39 0.54 -12.52 5.74
CA LYS A 39 0.15 -11.65 4.63
C LYS A 39 -0.28 -10.27 5.10
N GLY A 40 -0.33 -9.34 4.15
CA GLY A 40 -0.81 -7.97 4.36
C GLY A 40 0.12 -7.12 5.21
N CYS A 41 -0.41 -6.03 5.72
CA CYS A 41 0.27 -5.05 6.56
C CYS A 41 -0.56 -4.83 7.84
N ALA A 42 0.07 -4.41 8.93
CA ALA A 42 -0.70 -4.04 10.13
C ALA A 42 -1.53 -2.77 9.83
N GLN A 43 -2.85 -2.85 10.03
CA GLN A 43 -3.73 -1.71 9.83
C GLN A 43 -3.40 -0.61 10.84
N GLY A 44 -3.36 0.64 10.38
CA GLY A 44 -2.92 1.78 11.21
C GLY A 44 -1.41 1.91 11.35
N SER A 45 -0.61 1.03 10.73
CA SER A 45 0.84 1.21 10.69
C SER A 45 1.22 2.42 9.83
N VAL A 46 2.22 3.17 10.28
CA VAL A 46 2.76 4.34 9.57
C VAL A 46 3.33 3.95 8.19
N MET A 47 3.87 2.73 8.06
CA MET A 47 4.45 2.26 6.79
C MET A 47 3.44 1.62 5.83
N GLY A 48 2.19 1.40 6.25
CA GLY A 48 1.14 0.82 5.40
C GLY A 48 0.88 1.63 4.12
N PRO A 49 0.64 2.95 4.19
CA PRO A 49 0.42 3.78 3.01
C PRO A 49 1.60 3.79 2.03
N PHE A 50 2.83 3.72 2.55
CA PHE A 50 4.03 3.66 1.73
C PHE A 50 4.15 2.33 0.99
N LEU A 51 3.92 1.21 1.69
CA LEU A 51 3.90 -0.11 1.07
C LEU A 51 2.81 -0.21 -0.01
N TRP A 52 1.65 0.39 0.24
CA TRP A 52 0.57 0.47 -0.75
C TRP A 52 1.04 1.21 -2.02
N ASN A 53 1.64 2.39 -1.88
CA ASN A 53 2.19 3.14 -3.01
C ASN A 53 3.23 2.33 -3.79
N LEU A 54 4.12 1.62 -3.09
CA LEU A 54 5.15 0.80 -3.72
C LEU A 54 4.55 -0.33 -4.57
N ILE A 55 3.54 -1.03 -4.04
CA ILE A 55 2.88 -2.14 -4.74
C ILE A 55 2.04 -1.61 -5.92
N MET A 56 1.33 -0.50 -5.74
CA MET A 56 0.38 0.01 -6.72
C MET A 56 1.03 0.85 -7.83
N ASN A 57 2.28 1.29 -7.65
CA ASN A 57 2.97 2.14 -8.61
C ASN A 57 2.96 1.58 -10.03
N ASP A 58 3.27 0.29 -10.21
CA ASP A 58 3.38 -0.31 -11.55
C ASP A 58 2.01 -0.45 -12.23
N LEU A 59 0.98 -0.76 -11.44
CA LEU A 59 -0.41 -0.81 -11.90
C LEU A 59 -0.87 0.58 -12.35
N LEU A 60 -0.68 1.61 -11.52
CA LEU A 60 -1.08 2.98 -11.83
C LEU A 60 -0.28 3.55 -13.02
N CYS A 61 1.01 3.21 -13.14
CA CYS A 61 1.83 3.54 -14.30
C CYS A 61 1.35 2.85 -15.59
N THR A 62 0.71 1.69 -15.49
CA THR A 62 0.14 0.98 -16.63
C THR A 62 -1.18 1.60 -17.04
N ILE A 63 -2.07 1.83 -16.07
CA ILE A 63 -3.38 2.46 -16.28
C ILE A 63 -3.24 3.89 -16.85
N SER A 64 -2.20 4.62 -16.46
CA SER A 64 -1.95 5.97 -16.96
C SER A 64 -1.77 6.04 -18.47
N LYS A 65 -1.35 4.94 -19.12
CA LYS A 65 -1.14 4.86 -20.58
C LYS A 65 -2.43 4.73 -21.39
N PHE A 66 -3.54 4.28 -20.79
CA PHE A 66 -4.81 4.10 -21.49
C PHE A 66 -5.35 5.44 -22.02
N GLN A 67 -5.84 5.47 -23.25
CA GLN A 67 -6.45 6.66 -23.84
C GLN A 67 -7.98 6.63 -23.66
N ASN A 68 -8.63 7.79 -23.76
CA ASN A 68 -10.10 7.92 -23.69
C ASN A 68 -10.73 7.31 -22.42
N CYS A 69 -10.06 7.43 -21.29
CA CYS A 69 -10.56 6.93 -20.02
C CYS A 69 -10.28 7.92 -18.89
N HIS A 70 -11.31 8.24 -18.10
CA HIS A 70 -11.18 8.99 -16.86
C HIS A 70 -10.73 8.05 -15.73
N LYS A 71 -9.69 8.45 -15.00
CA LYS A 71 -9.00 7.59 -14.02
C LYS A 71 -8.94 8.30 -12.68
N ILE A 72 -9.47 7.66 -11.65
CA ILE A 72 -9.40 8.13 -10.27
C ILE A 72 -8.85 6.98 -9.42
N SER A 73 -7.87 7.26 -8.57
CA SER A 73 -7.34 6.28 -7.62
C SER A 73 -7.18 6.93 -6.25
N PHE A 74 -7.67 6.27 -5.19
CA PHE A 74 -7.53 6.73 -3.82
C PHE A 74 -7.47 5.53 -2.87
N ALA A 75 -6.36 5.37 -2.14
CA ALA A 75 -6.11 4.14 -1.37
C ALA A 75 -6.40 2.91 -2.26
N ASP A 76 -6.97 1.83 -1.74
CA ASP A 76 -7.30 0.62 -2.51
C ASP A 76 -8.37 0.79 -3.60
N ASP A 77 -9.06 1.94 -3.67
CA ASP A 77 -10.06 2.22 -4.71
C ASP A 77 -9.42 2.71 -6.01
N VAL A 78 -9.79 2.06 -7.13
CA VAL A 78 -9.39 2.44 -8.49
C VAL A 78 -10.59 2.44 -9.42
N LEU A 79 -10.89 3.59 -10.01
CA LEU A 79 -12.00 3.82 -10.94
C LEU A 79 -11.46 4.14 -12.34
N LEU A 80 -11.96 3.40 -13.33
CA LEU A 80 -11.76 3.66 -14.76
C LEU A 80 -13.13 3.80 -15.43
N ILE A 81 -13.35 4.92 -16.10
CA ILE A 81 -14.56 5.21 -16.88
C ILE A 81 -14.15 5.47 -18.32
N ALA A 82 -14.75 4.79 -19.29
CA ALA A 82 -14.50 4.94 -20.73
C ALA A 82 -15.73 5.52 -21.43
#